data_AF-A0A835QKZ5-F1
#
_entry.id   AF-A0A835QKZ5-F1
#
_cell.length_a   1.000
_cell.length_b   1.000
_cell.length_c   1.000
_cell.angle_alpha   90.00
_cell.angle_beta   90.00
_cell.angle_gamma   90.00
#
_symmetry.space_group_name_H-M   'P 1'
#
loop_
_entity.id
_entity.type
_entity.pdbx_description
1 polymer ?
#
loop_
_entity_poly.entity_id
_entity_poly.type
_entity_poly.pdbx_seq_one_letter_code
_entity_poly.pdbx_strand_id
1 'polypeptide(L)'
;MHRVVVRVPLPVAQVLKHEPCLISLAVEGFYNRDLDSMKHASRMDKFLRLNGTGGALEIVRISVQMTRIMYAQLVQQRFQAPRCYPMPGREEGSVVYKEAELGMKIACGFEMMYQERKTAGNEGKGSTWEAFRESLDRSGCFDGLIPGSKEYHRIMDGALEYYRSTSLFSRTRDIMVAPVKRIDEILASEYSINDFNGPNDFNVKDVADSMQAFVKKMSSFEGAEVPHEWSMEVELNAELFGKEMESVLGPLQRENSMSDTDLGDHNSSSDMDFVCFIWWRALFRGCRPDGGLSCDLVAMALAEEKQNFVGFKRITGNPGKKIKLERSKQNS
;
A
#
# COMPACT_ATOMS: atom_id res chain seq x y z
N MET A 1 3.49 -21.03 -0.10
CA MET A 1 4.63 -20.14 0.19
C MET A 1 5.83 -20.62 -0.62
N HIS A 2 6.54 -19.74 -1.33
CA HIS A 2 7.79 -20.07 -2.02
C HIS A 2 8.96 -19.63 -1.15
N ARG A 3 9.97 -20.48 -0.99
CA ARG A 3 11.14 -20.23 -0.15
C ARG A 3 12.38 -20.18 -1.02
N VAL A 4 13.14 -19.10 -0.91
CA VAL A 4 14.32 -18.84 -1.75
C VAL A 4 15.48 -18.41 -0.87
N VAL A 5 16.68 -18.79 -1.28
CA VAL A 5 17.91 -18.30 -0.62
C VAL A 5 18.44 -17.10 -1.40
N VAL A 6 18.77 -16.04 -0.68
CA VAL A 6 19.24 -14.77 -1.25
C VAL A 6 20.43 -14.25 -0.46
N ARG A 7 21.22 -13.40 -1.12
CA ARG A 7 22.35 -12.69 -0.51
C ARG A 7 22.07 -11.19 -0.46
N VAL A 8 21.85 -10.67 0.74
CA VAL A 8 21.40 -9.29 0.98
C VAL A 8 22.31 -8.59 1.98
N PRO A 9 22.32 -7.24 2.01
CA PRO A 9 23.01 -6.48 3.06
C PRO A 9 22.48 -6.84 4.45
N LEU A 10 23.35 -6.84 5.45
CA LEU A 10 23.01 -7.14 6.83
C LEU A 10 21.78 -6.34 7.34
N PRO A 11 21.63 -5.02 7.07
CA PRO A 11 20.43 -4.27 7.47
C PRO A 11 19.13 -4.83 6.87
N VAL A 12 19.15 -5.28 5.61
CA VAL A 12 17.99 -5.88 4.94
C VAL A 12 17.65 -7.23 5.56
N ALA A 13 18.65 -8.03 5.87
CA ALA A 13 18.45 -9.31 6.55
C ALA A 13 17.82 -9.12 7.93
N GLN A 14 18.25 -8.09 8.67
CA GLN A 14 17.70 -7.75 9.97
C GLN A 14 16.23 -7.34 9.88
N VAL A 15 15.87 -6.50 8.91
CA VAL A 15 14.46 -6.14 8.66
C VAL A 15 13.63 -7.39 8.35
N LEU A 16 14.10 -8.28 7.47
CA LEU A 16 13.36 -9.48 7.10
C LEU A 16 13.28 -10.54 8.22
N LYS A 17 14.24 -10.55 9.15
CA LYS A 17 14.21 -11.41 10.34
C LYS A 17 13.10 -10.99 11.30
N HIS A 18 12.97 -9.70 11.57
CA HIS A 18 11.96 -9.18 12.50
C HIS A 18 10.59 -9.00 11.87
N GLU A 19 10.53 -8.58 10.60
CA GLU A 19 9.30 -8.25 9.89
C GLU A 19 9.32 -8.85 8.47
N PRO A 20 9.13 -10.18 8.34
CA PRO A 20 9.19 -10.86 7.04
C PRO A 20 8.12 -10.36 6.06
N CYS A 21 7.00 -9.82 6.55
CA CYS A 21 5.92 -9.28 5.72
C CYS A 21 6.35 -8.07 4.87
N LEU A 22 7.38 -7.32 5.28
CA LEU A 22 7.89 -6.17 4.54
C LEU A 22 8.51 -6.53 3.19
N ILE A 23 8.78 -7.82 2.94
CA ILE A 23 9.19 -8.30 1.61
C ILE A 23 8.16 -7.93 0.54
N SER A 24 6.87 -7.90 0.88
CA SER A 24 5.80 -7.53 -0.04
C SER A 24 5.97 -6.10 -0.56
N LEU A 25 6.22 -5.17 0.35
CA LEU A 25 6.44 -3.76 0.06
C LEU A 25 7.73 -3.53 -0.73
N ALA A 26 8.80 -4.27 -0.40
CA ALA A 26 10.05 -4.18 -1.14
C ALA A 26 9.88 -4.66 -2.60
N VAL A 27 9.18 -5.77 -2.81
CA VAL A 27 8.89 -6.30 -4.15
C VAL A 27 8.01 -5.33 -4.94
N GLU A 28 7.00 -4.75 -4.30
CA GLU A 28 6.10 -3.76 -4.91
C GLU A 28 6.87 -2.51 -5.36
N GLY A 29 7.66 -1.91 -4.46
CA GLY A 29 8.47 -0.74 -4.79
C GLY A 29 9.48 -1.01 -5.91
N PHE A 30 10.03 -2.23 -5.98
CA PHE A 30 10.88 -2.63 -7.10
C PHE A 30 10.09 -2.81 -8.41
N TYR A 31 8.94 -3.47 -8.35
CA TYR A 31 8.13 -3.81 -9.53
C TYR A 31 7.54 -2.56 -10.18
N ASN A 32 7.03 -1.62 -9.38
CA ASN A 32 6.38 -0.36 -9.80
C ASN A 32 7.36 0.82 -9.90
N ARG A 33 8.67 0.58 -9.96
CA ARG A 33 9.69 1.64 -9.94
C ARG A 33 9.53 2.65 -11.08
N ASP A 34 9.72 3.92 -10.74
CA ASP A 34 9.77 5.05 -11.67
C ASP A 34 11.18 5.69 -11.73
N LEU A 35 11.31 6.81 -12.45
CA LEU A 35 12.58 7.51 -12.61
C LEU A 35 13.14 8.03 -11.28
N ASP A 36 12.29 8.38 -10.32
CA ASP A 36 12.71 8.91 -9.02
C ASP A 36 13.12 7.78 -8.07
N SER A 37 12.36 6.70 -8.03
CA SER A 37 12.69 5.44 -7.37
C SER A 37 14.05 4.90 -7.84
N MET A 38 14.34 4.98 -9.14
CA MET A 38 15.64 4.59 -9.69
C MET A 38 16.81 5.43 -9.15
N LYS A 39 16.60 6.73 -8.85
CA LYS A 39 17.65 7.56 -8.22
C LYS A 39 17.94 7.09 -6.80
N HIS A 40 16.91 6.71 -6.04
CA HIS A 40 17.06 6.16 -4.70
C HIS A 40 17.84 4.84 -4.72
N ALA A 41 17.44 3.90 -5.58
CA ALA A 41 18.15 2.62 -5.74
C ALA A 41 19.59 2.77 -6.27
N SER A 42 19.91 3.82 -7.02
CA SER A 42 21.27 4.06 -7.50
C SER A 42 22.22 4.53 -6.37
N ARG A 43 21.68 5.19 -5.34
CA ARG A 43 22.46 5.76 -4.23
C ARG A 43 22.57 4.79 -3.05
N MET A 44 21.50 4.03 -2.79
CA MET A 44 21.36 3.09 -1.68
C MET A 44 21.72 3.72 -0.32
N ASP A 45 21.09 4.85 -0.01
CA ASP A 45 21.46 5.68 1.13
C ASP A 45 21.09 5.05 2.48
N LYS A 46 19.97 4.31 2.54
CA LYS A 46 19.52 3.67 3.78
C LYS A 46 20.23 2.34 4.00
N PHE A 47 20.15 1.41 3.06
CA PHE A 47 20.52 0.02 3.35
C PHE A 47 21.98 -0.34 3.11
N LEU A 48 22.76 0.53 2.44
CA LEU A 48 24.21 0.31 2.24
C LEU A 48 25.11 1.33 2.96
N ARG A 49 24.62 2.54 3.25
CA ARG A 49 25.43 3.64 3.83
C ARG A 49 25.17 3.93 5.30
N LEU A 50 24.35 3.12 5.98
CA LEU A 50 23.96 3.35 7.38
C LEU A 50 25.18 3.45 8.32
N ASN A 51 26.29 2.80 7.96
CA ASN A 51 27.52 2.80 8.75
C ASN A 51 28.49 3.83 8.14
N GLY A 52 28.36 5.11 8.50
CA GLY A 52 29.19 6.24 8.05
C GLY A 52 30.69 6.16 8.38
N THR A 53 31.24 4.96 8.62
CA THR A 53 32.58 4.70 9.15
C THR A 53 33.28 3.59 8.38
N GLY A 54 33.47 3.74 7.06
CA GLY A 54 34.44 2.94 6.29
C GLY A 54 34.39 1.41 6.46
N GLY A 55 33.29 0.88 7.00
CA GLY A 55 33.14 -0.52 7.35
C GLY A 55 32.82 -1.31 6.09
N ALA A 56 33.41 -2.49 5.98
CA ALA A 56 33.10 -3.41 4.90
C ALA A 56 31.59 -3.69 4.91
N LEU A 57 30.94 -3.50 3.77
CA LEU A 57 29.52 -3.80 3.61
C LEU A 57 29.32 -5.32 3.73
N GLU A 58 28.68 -5.75 4.80
CA GLU A 58 28.46 -7.18 5.07
C GLU A 58 27.25 -7.70 4.31
N ILE A 59 27.48 -8.72 3.47
CA ILE A 59 26.45 -9.43 2.74
C ILE A 59 26.22 -10.80 3.39
N VAL A 60 24.97 -11.07 3.76
CA VAL A 60 24.57 -12.30 4.45
C VAL A 60 23.64 -13.14 3.60
N ARG A 61 23.73 -14.46 3.75
CA ARG A 61 22.92 -15.43 3.02
C ARG A 61 21.75 -15.87 3.89
N ILE A 62 20.52 -15.54 3.49
CA ILE A 62 19.31 -15.84 4.26
C ILE A 62 18.25 -16.56 3.43
N SER A 63 17.31 -17.23 4.09
CA SER A 63 16.14 -17.82 3.44
C SER A 63 14.93 -16.90 3.60
N VAL A 64 14.39 -16.42 2.47
CA VAL A 64 13.23 -15.54 2.43
C VAL A 64 12.01 -16.31 1.93
N GLN A 65 10.87 -16.09 2.59
CA GLN A 65 9.59 -16.65 2.18
C GLN A 65 8.74 -15.57 1.53
N MET A 66 8.23 -15.86 0.33
CA MET A 66 7.35 -14.95 -0.42
C MET A 66 6.33 -15.73 -1.25
N THR A 67 5.40 -15.05 -1.90
CA THR A 67 4.49 -15.71 -2.85
C THR A 67 5.24 -16.06 -4.14
N ARG A 68 4.70 -17.00 -4.92
CA ARG A 68 5.27 -17.32 -6.25
C ARG A 68 5.21 -16.12 -7.20
N ILE A 69 4.20 -15.27 -7.04
CA ILE A 69 4.01 -14.06 -7.85
C ILE A 69 5.13 -13.06 -7.53
N MET A 70 5.41 -12.79 -6.25
CA MET A 70 6.50 -11.91 -5.83
C MET A 70 7.86 -12.38 -6.36
N TYR A 71 8.11 -13.68 -6.30
CA TYR A 71 9.33 -14.26 -6.87
C TYR A 71 9.42 -14.02 -8.38
N ALA A 72 8.33 -14.28 -9.11
CA ALA A 72 8.26 -14.04 -10.55
C ALA A 72 8.50 -12.56 -10.91
N GLN A 73 7.90 -11.63 -10.17
CA GLN A 73 8.09 -10.19 -10.34
C GLN A 73 9.58 -9.78 -10.25
N LEU A 74 10.32 -10.35 -9.29
CA LEU A 74 11.75 -10.09 -9.14
C LEU A 74 12.61 -10.74 -10.23
N VAL A 75 12.31 -11.99 -10.61
CA VAL A 75 13.16 -12.75 -11.55
C VAL A 75 12.98 -12.29 -13.01
N GLN A 76 11.75 -11.94 -13.41
CA GLN A 76 11.44 -11.63 -14.81
C GLN A 76 12.00 -10.27 -15.25
N GLN A 77 12.15 -9.32 -14.32
CA GLN A 77 12.64 -8.00 -14.65
C GLN A 77 14.17 -7.97 -14.69
N ARG A 78 14.71 -7.64 -15.87
CA ARG A 78 16.14 -7.37 -16.02
C ARG A 78 16.47 -6.05 -15.32
N PHE A 79 17.44 -6.09 -14.42
CA PHE A 79 17.87 -4.93 -13.65
C PHE A 79 19.38 -4.96 -13.47
N GLN A 80 20.03 -3.86 -13.79
CA GLN A 80 21.48 -3.73 -13.65
C GLN A 80 21.81 -3.29 -12.23
N ALA A 81 22.82 -3.91 -11.64
CA ALA A 81 23.25 -3.58 -10.29
C ALA A 81 23.71 -2.12 -10.19
N PRO A 82 23.24 -1.38 -9.16
CA PRO A 82 23.84 -0.10 -8.81
C PRO A 82 25.34 -0.27 -8.57
N ARG A 83 26.14 0.72 -8.99
CA ARG A 83 27.61 0.66 -8.85
C ARG A 83 28.08 0.52 -7.40
N CYS A 84 27.28 0.96 -6.45
CA CYS A 84 27.56 0.86 -5.02
C CYS A 84 27.20 -0.51 -4.42
N TYR A 85 26.50 -1.38 -5.15
CA TYR A 85 26.10 -2.70 -4.66
C TYR A 85 27.21 -3.73 -4.93
N PRO A 86 27.66 -4.49 -3.91
CA PRO A 86 28.76 -5.44 -4.03
C PRO A 86 28.29 -6.72 -4.71
N MET A 87 28.34 -6.76 -6.04
CA MET A 87 28.01 -7.98 -6.79
C MET A 87 29.20 -8.96 -6.80
N PRO A 88 28.95 -10.27 -6.63
CA PRO A 88 29.99 -11.29 -6.70
C PRO A 88 30.58 -11.38 -8.12
N GLY A 89 31.82 -11.83 -8.19
CA GLY A 89 32.49 -12.12 -9.47
C GLY A 89 31.78 -13.22 -10.24
N ARG A 90 32.00 -13.30 -11.57
CA ARG A 90 31.42 -14.38 -12.39
C ARG A 90 32.05 -15.74 -12.07
N GLU A 91 33.26 -15.70 -11.53
CA GLU A 91 34.09 -16.81 -11.07
C GLU A 91 33.55 -17.51 -9.81
N GLU A 92 32.75 -16.82 -8.97
CA GLU A 92 32.15 -17.39 -7.75
C GLU A 92 30.97 -18.34 -8.04
N GLY A 93 30.60 -18.48 -9.31
CA GLY A 93 29.64 -19.47 -9.80
C GLY A 93 28.22 -18.91 -10.02
N SER A 94 27.50 -19.57 -10.94
CA SER A 94 26.16 -19.13 -11.38
C SER A 94 25.13 -19.08 -10.25
N VAL A 95 25.23 -19.96 -9.25
CA VAL A 95 24.29 -20.01 -8.12
C VAL A 95 24.45 -18.80 -7.22
N VAL A 96 25.69 -18.48 -6.83
CA VAL A 96 26.02 -17.33 -5.98
C VAL A 96 25.58 -16.03 -6.64
N TYR A 97 25.83 -15.90 -7.95
CA TYR A 97 25.41 -14.74 -8.72
C TYR A 97 23.88 -14.59 -8.74
N LYS A 98 23.10 -15.67 -8.92
CA LYS A 98 21.63 -15.62 -8.89
C LYS A 98 21.08 -15.28 -7.50
N GLU A 99 21.68 -15.83 -6.44
CA GLU A 99 21.31 -15.48 -5.05
C GLU A 99 21.56 -13.99 -4.77
N ALA A 100 22.68 -13.46 -5.26
CA ALA A 100 23.05 -12.05 -5.12
C ALA A 100 22.21 -11.13 -6.02
N GLU A 101 21.91 -11.52 -7.26
CA GLU A 101 21.04 -10.76 -8.16
C GLU A 101 19.65 -10.60 -7.56
N LEU A 102 19.08 -11.68 -7.02
CA LEU A 102 17.77 -11.61 -6.38
C LEU A 102 17.81 -10.77 -5.10
N GLY A 103 18.84 -10.95 -4.27
CA GLY A 103 19.02 -10.15 -3.06
C GLY A 103 19.24 -8.66 -3.33
N MET A 104 19.98 -8.32 -4.39
CA MET A 104 20.16 -6.96 -4.87
C MET A 104 18.82 -6.32 -5.25
N LYS A 105 17.96 -7.01 -6.00
CA LYS A 105 16.63 -6.49 -6.37
C LYS A 105 15.76 -6.22 -5.12
N ILE A 106 15.80 -7.13 -4.14
CA ILE A 106 15.11 -6.96 -2.86
C ILE A 106 15.65 -5.73 -2.11
N ALA A 107 16.98 -5.59 -2.02
CA ALA A 107 17.61 -4.45 -1.35
C ALA A 107 17.28 -3.11 -2.02
N CYS A 108 17.32 -3.06 -3.36
CA CYS A 108 16.90 -1.89 -4.12
C CYS A 108 15.42 -1.58 -3.91
N GLY A 109 14.56 -2.59 -3.88
CA GLY A 109 13.13 -2.44 -3.60
C GLY A 109 12.85 -1.85 -2.22
N PHE A 110 13.58 -2.31 -1.19
CA PHE A 110 13.53 -1.73 0.14
C PHE A 110 13.96 -0.25 0.15
N GLU A 111 15.05 0.09 -0.56
CA GLU A 111 15.51 1.47 -0.66
C GLU A 111 14.48 2.37 -1.34
N MET A 112 13.93 1.95 -2.48
CA MET A 112 12.89 2.68 -3.21
C MET A 112 11.68 2.95 -2.31
N MET A 113 11.11 1.90 -1.73
CA MET A 113 9.93 1.97 -0.87
C MET A 113 10.17 2.84 0.37
N TYR A 114 11.35 2.71 1.00
CA TYR A 114 11.68 3.50 2.18
C TYR A 114 11.73 5.00 1.88
N GLN A 115 12.41 5.40 0.79
CA GLN A 115 12.57 6.82 0.45
C GLN A 115 11.26 7.44 -0.05
N GLU A 116 10.50 6.69 -0.83
CA GLU A 116 9.18 7.11 -1.32
C GLU A 116 8.23 7.36 -0.15
N ARG A 117 8.09 6.39 0.77
CA ARG A 117 7.19 6.53 1.93
C ARG A 117 7.66 7.57 2.93
N LYS A 118 8.98 7.75 3.09
CA LYS A 118 9.55 8.83 3.91
C LYS A 118 9.20 10.21 3.33
N THR A 119 9.28 10.37 2.01
CA THR A 119 8.95 11.62 1.32
C THR A 119 7.45 11.88 1.30
N ALA A 120 6.64 10.88 0.93
CA ALA A 120 5.19 10.97 0.91
C ALA A 120 4.61 11.28 2.31
N GLY A 121 5.20 10.68 3.35
CA GLY A 121 4.90 10.99 4.74
C GLY A 121 5.16 12.46 5.09
N ASN A 122 6.16 13.12 4.50
CA ASN A 122 6.45 14.53 4.75
C ASN A 122 5.59 15.48 3.90
N GLU A 123 5.40 15.18 2.62
CA GLU A 123 4.75 16.07 1.66
C GLU A 123 3.22 15.99 1.70
N GLY A 124 2.68 14.83 2.09
CA GLY A 124 1.25 14.57 2.14
C GLY A 124 0.58 14.41 0.78
N LYS A 125 1.36 14.31 -0.30
CA LYS A 125 0.88 14.18 -1.68
C LYS A 125 1.02 12.74 -2.17
N GLY A 126 0.38 11.80 -1.47
CA GLY A 126 0.28 10.41 -1.92
C GLY A 126 -0.87 10.20 -2.93
N SER A 127 -1.09 8.97 -3.35
CA SER A 127 -2.20 8.59 -4.26
C SER A 127 -3.58 9.07 -3.81
N THR A 128 -3.82 9.16 -2.50
CA THR A 128 -5.08 9.70 -1.94
C THR A 128 -5.28 11.19 -2.22
N TRP A 129 -4.19 11.97 -2.29
CA TRP A 129 -4.26 13.38 -2.71
C TRP A 129 -4.61 13.48 -4.21
N GLU A 130 -4.07 12.61 -5.04
CA GLU A 130 -4.36 12.60 -6.47
C GLU A 130 -5.83 12.28 -6.74
N ALA A 131 -6.38 11.26 -6.07
CA ALA A 131 -7.81 10.94 -6.16
C ALA A 131 -8.71 12.10 -5.68
N PHE A 132 -8.32 12.76 -4.59
CA PHE A 132 -9.02 13.95 -4.09
C PHE A 132 -8.96 15.11 -5.10
N ARG A 133 -7.78 15.35 -5.69
CA ARG A 133 -7.58 16.37 -6.74
C ARG A 133 -8.43 16.07 -7.97
N GLU A 134 -8.47 14.83 -8.44
CA GLU A 134 -9.33 14.42 -9.55
C GLU A 134 -10.82 14.58 -9.23
N SER A 135 -11.22 14.42 -7.97
CA SER A 135 -12.59 14.70 -7.54
C SER A 135 -12.91 16.20 -7.60
N LEU A 136 -11.94 17.08 -7.32
CA LEU A 136 -12.09 18.54 -7.48
C LEU A 136 -12.15 18.95 -8.95
N ASP A 137 -11.34 18.31 -9.79
CA ASP A 137 -11.39 18.49 -11.24
C ASP A 137 -12.77 18.10 -11.78
N ARG A 138 -13.30 16.94 -11.36
CA ARG A 138 -14.65 16.46 -11.76
C ARG A 138 -15.80 17.30 -11.23
N SER A 139 -15.64 17.98 -10.10
CA SER A 139 -16.68 18.85 -9.54
C SER A 139 -16.72 20.25 -10.18
N GLY A 140 -15.82 20.53 -11.12
CA GLY A 140 -15.73 21.83 -11.79
C GLY A 140 -15.08 22.92 -10.92
N CYS A 141 -14.35 22.54 -9.87
CA CYS A 141 -13.70 23.47 -8.94
C CYS A 141 -12.68 24.39 -9.65
N PHE A 142 -12.10 23.91 -10.76
CA PHE A 142 -11.11 24.64 -11.56
C PHE A 142 -11.64 25.11 -12.92
N ASP A 143 -12.94 25.02 -13.17
CA ASP A 143 -13.53 25.39 -14.47
C ASP A 143 -13.31 26.89 -14.76
N GLY A 144 -12.74 27.17 -15.94
CA GLY A 144 -12.41 28.52 -16.37
C GLY A 144 -11.15 29.11 -15.73
N LEU A 145 -10.42 28.36 -14.90
CA LEU A 145 -9.12 28.77 -14.37
C LEU A 145 -7.98 28.22 -15.23
N ILE A 146 -7.00 29.07 -15.53
CA ILE A 146 -5.81 28.64 -16.25
C ILE A 146 -4.86 27.95 -15.25
N PRO A 147 -4.38 26.71 -15.54
CA PRO A 147 -3.39 26.03 -14.71
C PRO A 147 -2.16 26.92 -14.48
N GLY A 148 -1.75 27.04 -13.22
CA GLY A 148 -0.61 27.87 -12.83
C GLY A 148 -0.91 29.36 -12.61
N SER A 149 -2.14 29.83 -12.87
CA SER A 149 -2.56 31.18 -12.48
C SER A 149 -2.51 31.37 -10.95
N LYS A 150 -2.44 32.62 -10.49
CA LYS A 150 -2.46 32.91 -9.04
C LYS A 150 -3.74 32.40 -8.37
N GLU A 151 -4.87 32.51 -9.07
CA GLU A 151 -6.15 32.05 -8.56
C GLU A 151 -6.22 30.51 -8.52
N TYR A 152 -5.72 29.84 -9.55
CA TYR A 152 -5.59 28.38 -9.55
C TYR A 152 -4.77 27.88 -8.36
N HIS A 153 -3.59 28.47 -8.11
CA HIS A 153 -2.78 28.12 -6.95
C HIS A 153 -3.51 28.40 -5.63
N ARG A 154 -4.22 29.52 -5.51
CA ARG A 154 -4.98 29.84 -4.29
C ARG A 154 -6.04 28.78 -3.96
N ILE A 155 -6.79 28.34 -4.97
CA ILE A 155 -7.81 27.28 -4.80
C ILE A 155 -7.12 25.94 -4.49
N MET A 156 -6.05 25.61 -5.19
CA MET A 156 -5.30 24.37 -4.98
C MET A 156 -4.68 24.29 -3.57
N ASP A 157 -4.08 25.37 -3.09
CA ASP A 157 -3.46 25.45 -1.76
C ASP A 157 -4.53 25.34 -0.66
N GLY A 158 -5.69 25.99 -0.85
CA GLY A 158 -6.83 25.86 0.07
C GLY A 158 -7.39 24.45 0.12
N ALA A 159 -7.51 23.80 -1.04
CA ALA A 159 -7.93 22.40 -1.13
C ALA A 159 -6.93 21.45 -0.47
N LEU A 160 -5.63 21.70 -0.63
CA LEU A 160 -4.58 20.93 0.02
C LEU A 160 -4.62 21.07 1.54
N GLU A 161 -4.83 22.28 2.04
CA GLU A 161 -4.94 22.53 3.48
C GLU A 161 -6.17 21.82 4.08
N TYR A 162 -7.32 21.91 3.39
CA TYR A 162 -8.53 21.18 3.78
C TYR A 162 -8.28 19.67 3.83
N TYR A 163 -7.70 19.11 2.76
CA TYR A 163 -7.34 17.70 2.69
C TYR A 163 -6.43 17.29 3.86
N ARG A 164 -5.40 18.08 4.17
CA ARG A 164 -4.48 17.84 5.28
C ARG A 164 -5.17 17.85 6.65
N SER A 165 -6.20 18.67 6.83
CA SER A 165 -6.97 18.70 8.07
C SER A 165 -7.94 17.52 8.23
N THR A 166 -8.15 16.72 7.17
CA THR A 166 -9.12 15.63 7.18
C THR A 166 -8.58 14.39 7.90
N SER A 167 -9.44 13.68 8.65
CA SER A 167 -9.07 12.44 9.35
C SER A 167 -8.53 11.35 8.42
N LEU A 168 -9.05 11.28 7.18
CA LEU A 168 -8.56 10.39 6.11
C LEU A 168 -7.10 10.63 5.77
N PHE A 169 -6.65 11.89 5.73
CA PHE A 169 -5.27 12.23 5.49
C PHE A 169 -4.36 11.71 6.60
N SER A 170 -4.75 11.95 7.87
CA SER A 170 -4.00 11.43 9.02
C SER A 170 -3.87 9.91 8.98
N ARG A 171 -4.99 9.19 8.77
CA ARG A 171 -5.00 7.73 8.72
C ARG A 171 -4.11 7.18 7.60
N THR A 172 -4.21 7.76 6.41
CA THR A 172 -3.42 7.33 5.25
C THR A 172 -1.94 7.60 5.47
N ARG A 173 -1.59 8.78 6.00
CA ARG A 173 -0.22 9.13 6.37
C ARG A 173 0.36 8.13 7.37
N ASP A 174 -0.39 7.78 8.41
CA ASP A 174 0.08 6.85 9.43
C ASP A 174 0.36 5.46 8.85
N ILE A 175 -0.51 4.97 7.97
CA ILE A 175 -0.32 3.69 7.25
C ILE A 175 0.94 3.74 6.37
N MET A 176 1.17 4.85 5.66
CA MET A 176 2.34 5.00 4.80
C MET A 176 3.65 5.10 5.59
N VAL A 177 3.63 5.82 6.72
CA VAL A 177 4.81 6.06 7.55
C VAL A 177 5.13 4.87 8.46
N ALA A 178 4.14 4.03 8.82
CA ALA A 178 4.33 2.92 9.75
C ALA A 178 5.45 1.94 9.34
N PRO A 179 5.57 1.47 8.08
CA PRO A 179 6.68 0.63 7.66
C PRO A 179 8.05 1.29 7.80
N VAL A 180 8.15 2.60 7.52
CA VAL A 180 9.40 3.36 7.66
C VAL A 180 9.83 3.45 9.11
N LYS A 181 8.90 3.82 10.01
CA LYS A 181 9.15 3.83 11.47
C LYS A 181 9.59 2.46 11.98
N ARG A 182 8.90 1.41 11.54
CA ARG A 182 9.23 0.03 11.95
C ARG A 182 10.63 -0.38 11.50
N ILE A 183 11.03 -0.03 10.28
CA ILE A 183 12.39 -0.25 9.78
C ILE A 183 13.40 0.51 10.63
N ASP A 184 13.14 1.79 10.94
CA ASP A 184 14.02 2.61 11.76
C ASP A 184 14.22 2.02 13.17
N GLU A 185 13.15 1.53 13.81
CA GLU A 185 13.21 0.85 15.10
C GLU A 185 14.06 -0.42 15.06
N ILE A 186 13.86 -1.25 14.03
CA ILE A 186 14.63 -2.50 13.86
C ILE A 186 16.11 -2.20 13.65
N LEU A 187 16.42 -1.21 12.81
CA LEU A 187 17.79 -0.84 12.46
C LEU A 187 18.49 -0.03 13.55
N ALA A 188 17.76 0.53 14.52
CA ALA A 188 18.33 1.19 15.70
C ALA A 188 18.77 0.18 16.78
N SER A 189 18.32 -1.07 16.72
CA SER A 189 18.77 -2.13 17.62
C SER A 189 20.17 -2.64 17.23
N GLU A 190 20.92 -3.22 18.17
CA GLU A 190 22.19 -3.88 17.85
C GLU A 190 21.94 -5.22 17.16
N TYR A 191 22.63 -5.47 16.04
CA TYR A 191 22.58 -6.71 15.30
C TYR A 191 23.93 -7.04 14.68
N SER A 192 24.23 -8.33 14.50
CA SER A 192 25.52 -8.79 14.00
C SER A 192 25.37 -9.86 12.92
N ILE A 193 26.42 -10.10 12.14
CA ILE A 193 26.42 -11.18 11.14
C ILE A 193 26.19 -12.58 11.75
N ASN A 194 26.57 -12.77 13.02
CA ASN A 194 26.44 -14.06 13.71
C ASN A 194 24.97 -14.51 13.86
N ASP A 195 24.05 -13.54 13.86
CA ASP A 195 22.61 -13.78 13.89
C ASP A 195 22.09 -14.54 12.65
N PHE A 196 22.88 -14.57 11.58
CA PHE A 196 22.55 -15.18 10.29
C PHE A 196 23.49 -16.32 9.90
N ASN A 197 24.56 -16.53 10.66
CA ASN A 197 25.56 -17.59 10.43
C ASN A 197 25.17 -18.94 11.06
N GLY A 198 23.94 -19.08 11.58
CA GLY A 198 23.44 -20.36 12.06
C GLY A 198 23.30 -21.36 10.90
N PRO A 199 23.65 -22.64 11.08
CA PRO A 199 23.12 -23.67 10.19
C PRO A 199 21.60 -23.48 10.16
N ASN A 200 21.00 -23.50 8.97
CA ASN A 200 19.54 -23.52 8.81
C ASN A 200 18.99 -24.82 9.39
N ASP A 201 19.08 -25.00 10.70
CA ASP A 201 18.45 -26.08 11.42
C ASP A 201 17.05 -25.59 11.74
N PHE A 202 16.09 -26.01 10.92
CA PHE A 202 14.75 -26.21 11.44
C PHE A 202 14.93 -27.19 12.60
N ASN A 203 15.12 -26.66 13.80
CA ASN A 203 15.30 -27.50 14.96
C ASN A 203 13.95 -28.16 15.23
N VAL A 204 13.81 -29.38 14.72
CA VAL A 204 12.60 -30.21 14.88
C VAL A 204 12.25 -30.34 16.37
N LYS A 205 13.23 -30.18 17.26
CA LYS A 205 13.03 -30.17 18.71
C LYS A 205 12.20 -28.96 19.17
N ASP A 206 12.43 -27.76 18.64
CA ASP A 206 11.68 -26.57 19.03
C ASP A 206 10.20 -26.67 18.63
N VAL A 207 9.93 -27.28 17.46
CA VAL A 207 8.56 -27.58 17.01
C VAL A 207 7.93 -28.66 17.88
N ALA A 208 8.67 -29.72 18.21
CA ALA A 208 8.20 -30.79 19.08
C ALA A 208 7.90 -30.28 20.50
N ASP A 209 8.76 -29.43 21.05
CA ASP A 209 8.61 -28.85 22.39
C ASP A 209 7.40 -27.90 22.44
N SER A 210 7.19 -27.10 21.39
CA SER A 210 6.00 -26.24 21.27
C SER A 210 4.72 -27.05 21.16
N MET A 211 4.73 -28.13 20.37
CA MET A 211 3.57 -29.02 20.20
C MET A 211 3.28 -29.79 21.49
N GLN A 212 4.30 -30.25 22.21
CA GLN A 212 4.15 -30.87 23.53
C GLN A 212 3.63 -29.90 24.58
N ALA A 213 4.12 -28.66 24.60
CA ALA A 213 3.63 -27.62 25.51
C ALA A 213 2.16 -27.30 25.25
N PHE A 214 1.76 -27.24 23.98
CA PHE A 214 0.37 -27.04 23.58
C PHE A 214 -0.52 -28.22 24.00
N VAL A 215 -0.10 -29.46 23.71
CA VAL A 215 -0.85 -30.67 24.11
C VAL A 215 -0.97 -30.76 25.62
N LYS A 216 0.08 -30.44 26.38
CA LYS A 216 0.04 -30.42 27.85
C LYS A 216 -0.94 -29.36 28.39
N LYS A 217 -1.02 -28.20 27.73
CA LYS A 217 -1.93 -27.10 28.10
C LYS A 217 -3.38 -27.37 27.69
N MET A 218 -3.60 -28.02 26.54
CA MET A 218 -4.92 -28.45 26.08
C MET A 218 -5.42 -29.65 26.87
N SER A 219 -4.55 -30.60 27.20
CA SER A 219 -4.86 -31.76 28.03
C SER A 219 -5.17 -31.40 29.48
N SER A 220 -4.75 -30.22 29.96
CA SER A 220 -5.12 -29.76 31.31
C SER A 220 -6.52 -29.14 31.38
N PHE A 221 -7.19 -28.93 30.25
CA PHE A 221 -8.54 -28.38 30.24
C PHE A 221 -9.54 -29.53 30.07
N GLU A 222 -10.20 -29.90 31.17
CA GLU A 222 -11.29 -30.88 31.17
C GLU A 222 -12.47 -30.29 30.38
N GLY A 223 -12.89 -31.00 29.33
CA GLY A 223 -13.83 -30.48 28.33
C GLY A 223 -15.19 -30.15 28.93
N ALA A 224 -15.77 -29.02 28.52
CA ALA A 224 -17.18 -28.73 28.73
C ALA A 224 -17.99 -29.45 27.65
N GLU A 225 -18.67 -30.54 28.02
CA GLU A 225 -19.63 -31.18 27.13
C GLU A 225 -20.82 -30.24 26.86
N VAL A 226 -21.22 -30.16 25.58
CA VAL A 226 -22.34 -29.35 25.11
C VAL A 226 -23.64 -30.14 25.36
N PRO A 227 -24.63 -29.59 26.09
CA PRO A 227 -25.92 -30.23 26.23
C PRO A 227 -26.61 -30.38 24.87
N HIS A 228 -27.07 -31.60 24.58
CA HIS A 228 -27.67 -31.96 23.31
C HIS A 228 -29.17 -31.65 23.31
N GLU A 229 -29.57 -30.38 23.18
CA GLU A 229 -30.93 -30.01 22.81
C GLU A 229 -31.01 -28.50 22.56
N TRP A 230 -31.22 -28.09 21.29
CA TRP A 230 -32.11 -27.02 20.85
C TRP A 230 -32.13 -26.99 19.32
N SER A 231 -33.05 -27.77 18.75
CA SER A 231 -33.58 -27.54 17.42
C SER A 231 -34.58 -26.38 17.49
N MET A 232 -34.14 -25.17 17.14
CA MET A 232 -35.04 -24.09 16.74
C MET A 232 -34.95 -23.98 15.22
N GLU A 233 -36.03 -24.36 14.53
CA GLU A 233 -36.23 -24.01 13.13
C GLU A 233 -36.27 -22.49 13.02
N VAL A 234 -35.33 -21.92 12.28
CA VAL A 234 -35.35 -20.51 11.90
C VAL A 234 -35.97 -20.44 10.51
N GLU A 235 -37.19 -19.93 10.42
CA GLU A 235 -37.82 -19.62 9.13
C GLU A 235 -37.12 -18.42 8.49
N LEU A 236 -36.25 -18.69 7.52
CA LEU A 236 -35.65 -17.69 6.65
C LEU A 236 -36.67 -17.26 5.59
N ASN A 237 -37.18 -16.04 5.70
CA ASN A 237 -38.06 -15.46 4.69
C ASN A 237 -37.25 -15.04 3.46
N ALA A 238 -37.14 -15.96 2.50
CA ALA A 238 -36.36 -15.79 1.27
C ALA A 238 -36.85 -14.63 0.39
N GLU A 239 -38.12 -14.22 0.48
CA GLU A 239 -38.66 -13.11 -0.31
C GLU A 239 -38.16 -11.75 0.22
N LEU A 240 -37.96 -11.63 1.54
CA LEU A 240 -37.42 -10.42 2.17
C LEU A 240 -35.94 -10.26 1.83
N PHE A 241 -35.19 -11.36 1.85
CA PHE A 241 -33.78 -11.40 1.44
C PHE A 241 -33.58 -11.07 -0.05
N GLY A 242 -34.47 -11.57 -0.93
CA GLY A 242 -34.43 -11.28 -2.36
C GLY A 242 -34.68 -9.80 -2.69
N LYS A 243 -35.66 -9.17 -2.04
CA LYS A 243 -35.94 -7.73 -2.20
C LYS A 243 -34.80 -6.86 -1.71
N GLU A 244 -34.14 -7.26 -0.64
CA GLU A 244 -33.00 -6.54 -0.07
C GLU A 244 -31.77 -6.66 -0.98
N MET A 245 -31.59 -7.81 -1.65
CA MET A 245 -30.54 -7.99 -2.66
C MET A 245 -30.80 -7.19 -3.95
N GLU A 246 -32.06 -7.05 -4.39
CA GLU A 246 -32.41 -6.21 -5.53
C GLU A 246 -32.21 -4.71 -5.24
N SER A 247 -32.46 -4.27 -4.01
CA SER A 247 -32.24 -2.87 -3.62
C SER A 247 -30.75 -2.49 -3.56
N VAL A 248 -29.88 -3.47 -3.26
CA VAL A 248 -28.43 -3.27 -3.20
C VAL A 248 -27.78 -3.32 -4.59
N LEU A 249 -28.33 -4.11 -5.52
CA LEU A 249 -27.72 -4.33 -6.84
C LEU A 249 -28.26 -3.42 -7.96
N GLY A 250 -29.43 -2.79 -7.78
CA GLY A 250 -30.07 -1.96 -8.80
C GLY A 250 -30.54 -2.78 -10.04
N PRO A 251 -31.42 -2.21 -10.89
CA PRO A 251 -32.00 -2.97 -12.00
C PRO A 251 -30.98 -3.21 -13.13
N LEU A 252 -30.68 -4.49 -13.38
CA LEU A 252 -30.01 -4.95 -14.60
C LEU A 252 -30.98 -4.84 -15.78
N GLN A 253 -30.78 -3.85 -16.65
CA GLN A 253 -31.44 -3.81 -17.95
C GLN A 253 -30.77 -4.81 -18.91
N ARG A 254 -31.61 -5.65 -19.52
CA ARG A 254 -31.27 -6.69 -20.48
C ARG A 254 -31.47 -6.17 -21.91
N GLU A 255 -30.33 -6.08 -22.62
CA GLU A 255 -30.04 -6.19 -24.06
C GLU A 255 -31.01 -5.68 -25.15
N ASN A 256 -30.44 -4.98 -26.15
CA ASN A 256 -30.73 -5.26 -27.56
C ASN A 256 -29.59 -4.88 -28.54
N SER A 257 -29.27 -5.85 -29.40
CA SER A 257 -28.73 -5.82 -30.78
C SER A 257 -27.36 -5.23 -31.14
N MET A 258 -26.47 -6.18 -31.46
CA MET A 258 -25.32 -6.25 -32.38
C MET A 258 -25.24 -5.28 -33.58
N SER A 259 -24.04 -4.70 -33.79
CA SER A 259 -23.43 -4.52 -35.12
C SER A 259 -21.89 -4.43 -35.01
N ASP A 260 -21.19 -5.26 -35.76
CA ASP A 260 -19.74 -5.23 -36.00
C ASP A 260 -19.32 -3.91 -36.68
N THR A 261 -18.25 -3.26 -36.19
CA THR A 261 -17.15 -2.73 -37.02
C THR A 261 -16.00 -2.16 -36.16
N ASP A 262 -14.81 -2.68 -36.47
CA ASP A 262 -13.49 -2.04 -36.59
C ASP A 262 -12.63 -1.69 -35.37
N LEU A 263 -11.34 -1.97 -35.58
CA LEU A 263 -10.20 -1.93 -34.68
C LEU A 263 -9.80 -0.49 -34.32
N GLY A 264 -9.57 -0.23 -33.03
CA GLY A 264 -9.03 1.03 -32.53
C GLY A 264 -8.30 0.82 -31.20
N ASP A 265 -6.98 0.80 -31.29
CA ASP A 265 -6.00 0.68 -30.21
C ASP A 265 -6.21 1.75 -29.12
N HIS A 266 -6.58 1.34 -27.91
CA HIS A 266 -6.35 2.12 -26.69
C HIS A 266 -6.13 1.19 -25.50
N ASN A 267 -4.85 0.96 -25.20
CA ASN A 267 -4.34 0.36 -23.98
C ASN A 267 -4.69 1.26 -22.77
N SER A 268 -5.93 1.17 -22.27
CA SER A 268 -6.34 1.74 -20.99
C SER A 268 -5.97 0.75 -19.89
N SER A 269 -4.78 0.94 -19.34
CA SER A 269 -4.25 0.20 -18.20
C SER A 269 -5.02 0.55 -16.93
N SER A 270 -6.20 -0.02 -16.75
CA SER A 270 -6.85 -0.14 -15.43
C SER A 270 -6.73 -1.59 -14.94
N ASP A 271 -5.50 -2.03 -14.73
CA ASP A 271 -5.23 -3.20 -13.89
C ASP A 271 -5.38 -2.74 -12.44
N MET A 272 -6.63 -2.71 -11.99
CA MET A 272 -7.02 -2.43 -10.61
C MET A 272 -6.35 -3.43 -9.66
N ASP A 273 -5.26 -2.98 -9.05
CA ASP A 273 -4.60 -3.43 -7.83
C ASP A 273 -5.02 -4.77 -7.20
N PHE A 274 -4.55 -5.88 -7.76
CA PHE A 274 -4.44 -7.15 -7.03
C PHE A 274 -3.60 -7.02 -5.73
N VAL A 275 -2.75 -5.98 -5.65
CA VAL A 275 -1.85 -5.70 -4.52
C VAL A 275 -2.59 -5.05 -3.35
N CYS A 276 -3.56 -4.16 -3.62
CA CYS A 276 -4.41 -3.57 -2.59
C CYS A 276 -5.28 -4.65 -1.91
N PHE A 277 -5.72 -5.66 -2.69
CA PHE A 277 -6.45 -6.82 -2.17
C PHE A 277 -5.60 -7.73 -1.25
N ILE A 278 -4.31 -7.92 -1.56
CA ILE A 278 -3.41 -8.74 -0.73
C ILE A 278 -3.04 -8.00 0.58
N TRP A 279 -2.84 -6.68 0.53
CA TRP A 279 -2.60 -5.88 1.73
C TRP A 279 -3.84 -5.80 2.64
N TRP A 280 -5.03 -5.69 2.05
CA TRP A 280 -6.32 -5.82 2.75
C TRP A 280 -6.45 -7.18 3.45
N ARG A 281 -6.11 -8.27 2.76
CA ARG A 281 -6.28 -9.65 3.26
C ARG A 281 -5.25 -10.03 4.34
N ALA A 282 -4.09 -9.37 4.38
CA ALA A 282 -3.04 -9.61 5.37
C ALA A 282 -3.29 -8.87 6.71
N LEU A 283 -3.92 -7.69 6.67
CA LEU A 283 -4.26 -6.89 7.87
C LEU A 283 -5.49 -7.41 8.65
N PHE A 284 -6.30 -8.31 8.07
CA PHE A 284 -7.55 -8.81 8.66
C PHE A 284 -7.56 -10.33 8.95
N ARG A 285 -6.43 -10.94 9.35
CA ARG A 285 -6.48 -12.27 9.99
C ARG A 285 -6.92 -12.13 11.45
N GLY A 286 -8.23 -11.97 11.65
CA GLY A 286 -8.84 -11.89 12.98
C GLY A 286 -10.37 -11.85 13.02
N CYS A 287 -11.05 -11.44 11.95
CA CYS A 287 -12.52 -11.42 11.92
C CYS A 287 -13.08 -12.51 11.00
N ARG A 288 -13.97 -13.34 11.55
CA ARG A 288 -14.83 -14.24 10.77
C ARG A 288 -15.75 -13.42 9.84
N PRO A 289 -16.21 -14.02 8.73
CA PRO A 289 -16.97 -13.30 7.71
C PRO A 289 -18.45 -13.33 8.08
N ASP A 290 -18.91 -12.29 8.75
CA ASP A 290 -20.33 -11.94 8.80
C ASP A 290 -20.46 -10.47 8.35
N GLY A 291 -21.27 -10.25 7.32
CA GLY A 291 -21.72 -8.92 6.88
C GLY A 291 -20.77 -8.19 5.92
N GLY A 292 -21.27 -7.92 4.71
CA GLY A 292 -20.55 -7.24 3.65
C GLY A 292 -20.17 -5.80 4.01
N LEU A 293 -18.91 -5.46 3.78
CA LEU A 293 -18.38 -4.10 3.82
C LEU A 293 -17.41 -3.95 2.65
N SER A 294 -17.98 -3.90 1.45
CA SER A 294 -17.36 -3.35 0.25
C SER A 294 -18.28 -2.20 -0.17
N CYS A 295 -17.71 -1.00 -0.31
CA CYS A 295 -18.31 0.27 -0.76
C CYS A 295 -18.71 1.34 0.29
N ASP A 296 -18.88 1.05 1.58
CA ASP A 296 -19.46 2.07 2.49
C ASP A 296 -18.51 3.10 3.10
N LEU A 297 -17.17 2.98 3.01
CA LEU A 297 -16.29 4.00 3.57
C LEU A 297 -16.18 5.28 2.72
N VAL A 298 -16.44 5.20 1.41
CA VAL A 298 -16.51 6.36 0.52
C VAL A 298 -17.93 6.96 0.53
N ALA A 299 -18.97 6.11 0.70
CA ALA A 299 -20.34 6.57 0.84
C ALA A 299 -20.62 7.23 2.20
N MET A 300 -20.00 6.78 3.31
CA MET A 300 -20.15 7.43 4.61
C MET A 300 -19.53 8.83 4.66
N ALA A 301 -18.39 9.05 3.99
CA ALA A 301 -17.79 10.38 3.87
C ALA A 301 -18.66 11.36 3.08
N LEU A 302 -19.47 10.86 2.13
CA LEU A 302 -20.42 11.67 1.35
C LEU A 302 -21.83 11.75 1.98
N ALA A 303 -22.14 10.91 2.97
CA ALA A 303 -23.44 10.89 3.65
C ALA A 303 -23.47 11.84 4.88
N GLU A 304 -22.34 12.04 5.57
CA GLU A 304 -22.24 13.05 6.64
C GLU A 304 -22.25 14.50 6.12
N GLU A 305 -22.08 14.71 4.81
CA GLU A 305 -21.99 16.04 4.21
C GLU A 305 -23.34 16.64 3.76
N LYS A 306 -24.46 15.93 3.94
CA LYS A 306 -25.80 16.49 3.65
C LYS A 306 -26.41 17.30 4.80
N GLN A 307 -25.78 17.39 5.97
CA GLN A 307 -26.32 18.16 7.10
C GLN A 307 -25.61 19.50 7.41
N ASN A 308 -24.46 19.82 6.79
CA ASN A 308 -23.73 21.07 7.08
C ASN A 308 -23.55 22.04 5.90
N PHE A 309 -24.20 21.81 4.76
CA PHE A 309 -24.23 22.77 3.66
C PHE A 309 -25.28 23.87 3.88
N VAL A 310 -25.03 24.77 4.83
CA VAL A 310 -25.74 26.06 4.94
C VAL A 310 -24.74 27.18 4.66
N GLY A 311 -24.83 27.75 3.46
CA GLY A 311 -24.33 29.11 3.22
C GLY A 311 -23.27 29.29 2.14
N PHE A 312 -23.59 28.97 0.88
CA PHE A 312 -23.03 29.73 -0.24
C PHE A 312 -24.18 30.29 -1.08
N LYS A 313 -24.38 31.61 -0.98
CA LYS A 313 -25.45 32.34 -1.66
C LYS A 313 -25.12 32.37 -3.15
N ARG A 314 -25.88 31.62 -3.95
CA ARG A 314 -25.79 31.58 -5.42
C ARG A 314 -26.01 33.01 -5.97
N ILE A 315 -24.95 33.68 -6.42
CA ILE A 315 -25.06 34.94 -7.15
C ILE A 315 -25.40 34.59 -8.61
N THR A 316 -26.67 34.63 -8.95
CA THR A 316 -27.13 34.53 -10.35
C THR A 316 -27.02 35.91 -11.01
N GLY A 317 -25.95 36.13 -11.78
CA GLY A 317 -25.78 37.31 -12.64
C GLY A 317 -25.78 36.90 -14.11
N ASN A 318 -26.77 37.39 -14.86
CA ASN A 318 -26.99 37.13 -16.29
C ASN A 318 -25.83 37.71 -17.15
N PRO A 319 -25.28 36.99 -18.15
CA PRO A 319 -24.13 37.46 -18.91
C PRO A 319 -24.59 38.45 -19.98
N GLY A 320 -24.35 39.76 -19.78
CA GLY A 320 -24.65 40.73 -20.84
C GLY A 320 -24.65 42.23 -20.53
N LYS A 321 -24.20 42.71 -19.36
CA LYS A 321 -24.11 44.16 -19.10
C LYS A 321 -22.71 44.56 -18.63
N LYS A 322 -22.05 45.43 -19.41
CA LYS A 322 -20.84 46.17 -19.00
C LYS A 322 -21.17 46.96 -17.74
N ILE A 323 -20.49 46.67 -16.63
CA ILE A 323 -20.56 47.51 -15.43
C ILE A 323 -19.37 48.48 -15.48
N LYS A 324 -19.72 49.77 -15.57
CA LYS A 324 -18.82 50.93 -15.53
C LYS A 324 -18.38 51.13 -14.09
N LEU A 325 -17.07 51.19 -13.84
CA LEU A 325 -16.50 51.42 -12.51
C LEU A 325 -16.67 52.92 -12.14
N GLU A 326 -17.53 53.24 -11.18
CA GLU A 326 -17.48 54.54 -10.49
C GLU A 326 -16.89 54.35 -9.09
N ARG A 327 -15.84 55.12 -8.81
CA ARG A 327 -15.24 55.27 -7.48
C ARG A 327 -16.13 56.19 -6.65
N SER A 328 -16.68 55.70 -5.54
CA SER A 328 -17.12 56.55 -4.44
C SER A 328 -16.20 56.35 -3.24
N LYS A 329 -15.38 57.37 -2.98
CA LYS A 329 -14.75 57.62 -1.67
C LYS A 329 -15.84 57.79 -0.62
N GLN A 330 -15.62 57.34 0.60
CA GLN A 330 -16.26 57.94 1.77
C GLN A 330 -15.29 57.92 2.96
N ASN A 331 -14.78 59.11 3.25
CA ASN A 331 -14.44 59.53 4.61
C ASN A 331 -15.75 59.58 5.41
N SER A 332 -15.75 59.06 6.63
CA SER A 332 -15.72 59.89 7.85
C SER A 332 -15.39 59.04 9.06
#